data_AF-A0A6C1SX44-F1
#
_entry.id   AF-A0A6C1SX44-F1
#
_cell.length_a   1.000
_cell.length_b   1.000
_cell.length_c   1.000
_cell.angle_alpha   90.00
_cell.angle_beta   90.00
_cell.angle_gamma   90.00
#
_symmetry.space_group_name_H-M   'P 1'
#
loop_
_entity.id
_entity.type
_entity.pdbx_description
1 polymer ?
#
loop_
_entity_poly.entity_id
_entity_poly.type
_entity_poly.pdbx_seq_one_letter_code
_entity_poly.pdbx_strand_id
1 'polypeptide(L)'
;MGGFAESADGELLARWYQAAALGPFLRNHNCDRVEQYPWAFGEPWESACREAIRLRYRLMPCLYAAFLQAWETGAPVQRPLAYAFQEDPATWAIADQFMLGDHLLVAPVVEPGARSRSVYLPAGCWHDWHTGEVVAGPARRAVDAPIKRLPLFVRGGAVIPAWPAVPLSTMGHQPDSLDLLVFVPAGDGETVSELYEDDGETWACRHGAFVRTAFRLSRSGRDLVLSAQVSGEGYPEFRRTCFNVTVRGGTLEAAAVDGRPVRTGRNALTIEAGGRSFDLTATLVP
;
A
#
# COMPACT_ATOMS: atom_id res chain seq x y z
N MET A 1 8.25 12.54 15.02
CA MET A 1 9.39 12.18 14.16
C MET A 1 10.53 13.11 14.53
N GLY A 2 11.78 12.67 14.45
CA GLY A 2 12.95 13.49 14.81
C GLY A 2 13.33 13.50 16.30
N GLY A 3 12.48 12.97 17.18
CA GLY A 3 12.77 12.85 18.61
C GLY A 3 12.40 14.13 19.37
N PHE A 4 12.05 13.95 20.64
CA PHE A 4 11.50 15.04 21.44
C PHE A 4 12.59 15.83 22.18
N ALA A 5 13.45 15.13 22.94
CA ALA A 5 14.35 15.75 23.93
C ALA A 5 15.76 16.06 23.40
N GLU A 6 16.26 15.27 22.44
CA GLU A 6 17.58 15.42 21.84
C GLU A 6 17.49 15.85 20.38
N SER A 7 18.60 16.30 19.82
CA SER A 7 18.68 16.74 18.43
C SER A 7 18.88 15.54 17.50
N ALA A 8 18.02 15.41 16.49
CA ALA A 8 18.27 14.51 15.37
C ALA A 8 19.22 15.12 14.35
N ASP A 9 19.97 14.27 13.66
CA ASP A 9 20.61 14.63 12.41
C ASP A 9 19.69 14.35 11.21
N GLY A 10 20.17 14.69 10.01
CA GLY A 10 19.39 14.52 8.78
C GLY A 10 19.08 13.06 8.43
N GLU A 11 20.00 12.13 8.73
CA GLU A 11 19.79 10.70 8.47
C GLU A 11 18.71 10.15 9.39
N LEU A 12 18.82 10.39 10.70
CA LEU A 12 17.85 9.97 11.70
C LEU A 12 16.47 10.54 11.39
N LEU A 13 16.38 11.83 11.05
CA LEU A 13 15.10 12.43 10.65
C LEU A 13 14.50 11.69 9.45
N ALA A 14 15.27 11.51 8.37
CA ALA A 14 14.78 10.84 7.15
C ALA A 14 14.35 9.39 7.41
N ARG A 15 15.11 8.61 8.19
CA ARG A 15 14.73 7.24 8.59
C ARG A 15 13.49 7.22 9.46
N TRP A 16 13.28 8.21 10.31
CA TRP A 16 12.05 8.33 11.10
C TRP A 16 10.83 8.64 10.24
N TYR A 17 10.96 9.53 9.25
CA TYR A 17 9.90 9.77 8.27
C TYR A 17 9.54 8.50 7.51
N GLN A 18 10.53 7.71 7.10
CA GLN A 18 10.30 6.41 6.45
C GLN A 18 9.61 5.40 7.36
N ALA A 19 10.04 5.29 8.62
CA ALA A 19 9.42 4.40 9.59
C ALA A 19 7.96 4.76 9.90
N ALA A 20 7.64 6.05 9.90
CA ALA A 20 6.30 6.55 10.21
C ALA A 20 5.39 6.71 8.97
N ALA A 21 5.95 6.73 7.75
CA ALA A 21 5.21 7.00 6.51
C ALA A 21 3.94 6.18 6.37
N LEU A 22 4.04 4.88 6.64
CA LEU A 22 2.96 3.90 6.54
C LEU A 22 2.43 3.44 7.91
N GLY A 23 2.74 4.20 8.96
CA GLY A 23 2.16 4.04 10.29
C GLY A 23 0.87 4.88 10.46
N PRO A 24 0.19 4.76 11.62
CA PRO A 24 -1.08 5.46 11.86
C PRO A 24 -0.96 6.98 11.75
N PHE A 25 0.08 7.56 12.35
CA PHE A 25 0.29 9.01 12.41
C PHE A 25 1.66 9.39 11.83
N LEU A 26 1.67 10.45 11.03
CA LEU A 26 2.88 11.08 10.51
C LEU A 26 3.01 12.49 11.09
N ARG A 27 3.58 12.59 12.30
CA ARG A 27 3.72 13.87 13.03
C ARG A 27 5.16 14.13 13.44
N ASN A 28 5.66 15.30 13.08
CA ASN A 28 6.94 15.84 13.52
C ASN A 28 6.72 16.72 14.78
N HIS A 29 7.56 16.58 15.80
CA HIS A 29 7.44 17.30 17.06
C HIS A 29 8.67 17.15 17.94
N ASN A 30 9.19 18.28 18.45
CA ASN A 30 10.25 18.35 19.45
C ASN A 30 10.02 19.46 20.48
N CYS A 31 10.91 19.60 21.45
CA CYS A 31 10.92 20.70 22.42
C CYS A 31 11.69 21.94 21.91
N ASP A 32 11.57 22.26 20.62
CA ASP A 32 12.13 23.45 19.95
C ASP A 32 13.66 23.66 20.12
N ARG A 33 14.43 22.57 20.26
CA ARG A 33 15.90 22.63 20.37
C ARG A 33 16.60 22.86 19.03
N VAL A 34 16.06 22.29 17.96
CA VAL A 34 16.58 22.39 16.59
C VAL A 34 15.41 22.44 15.61
N GLU A 35 15.58 23.11 14.47
CA GLU A 35 14.61 23.00 13.38
C GLU A 35 14.54 21.54 12.92
N GLN A 36 13.33 20.98 12.87
CA GLN A 36 13.09 19.60 12.44
C GLN A 36 12.34 19.50 11.11
N TYR A 37 12.18 20.62 10.40
CA TYR A 37 11.59 20.58 9.07
C TYR A 37 12.47 19.77 8.10
N PRO A 38 11.89 19.01 7.16
CA PRO A 38 12.67 18.25 6.19
C PRO A 38 13.74 19.06 5.45
N TRP A 39 13.45 20.33 5.11
CA TRP A 39 14.37 21.21 4.40
C TRP A 39 15.52 21.76 5.26
N ALA A 40 15.40 21.72 6.59
CA ALA A 40 16.43 22.25 7.50
C ALA A 40 17.76 21.47 7.41
N PHE A 41 17.71 20.23 6.92
CA PHE A 41 18.88 19.34 6.82
C PHE A 41 19.47 19.28 5.40
N GLY A 42 18.79 19.86 4.40
CA GLY A 42 19.21 19.82 3.00
C GLY A 42 19.18 18.43 2.36
N GLU A 43 19.74 18.32 1.16
CA GLU A 43 19.85 17.04 0.44
C GLU A 43 20.99 16.16 1.02
N PRO A 44 20.84 14.82 1.04
CA PRO A 44 19.77 14.03 0.43
C PRO A 44 18.53 13.82 1.32
N TRP A 45 18.51 14.40 2.52
CA TRP A 45 17.52 14.12 3.57
C TRP A 45 16.15 14.71 3.25
N GLU A 46 16.12 15.93 2.72
CA GLU A 46 14.89 16.60 2.31
C GLU A 46 14.11 15.75 1.29
N SER A 47 14.78 15.29 0.23
CA SER A 47 14.12 14.44 -0.77
C SER A 47 13.74 13.07 -0.22
N ALA A 48 14.52 12.47 0.69
CA ALA A 48 14.14 11.22 1.35
C ALA A 48 12.84 11.36 2.17
N CYS A 49 12.71 12.45 2.94
CA CYS A 49 11.47 12.80 3.64
C CYS A 49 10.30 13.05 2.68
N ARG A 50 10.57 13.77 1.57
CA ARG A 50 9.57 14.04 0.53
C ARG A 50 9.03 12.76 -0.08
N GLU A 51 9.88 11.82 -0.45
CA GLU A 51 9.46 10.53 -1.01
C GLU A 51 8.66 9.69 -0.02
N ALA A 52 9.02 9.70 1.27
CA ALA A 52 8.26 9.04 2.33
C ALA A 52 6.83 9.64 2.46
N ILE A 53 6.70 10.96 2.40
CA ILE A 53 5.40 11.66 2.41
C ILE A 53 4.61 11.33 1.14
N ARG A 54 5.24 11.38 -0.04
CA ARG A 54 4.58 11.05 -1.32
C ARG A 54 4.06 9.62 -1.32
N LEU A 55 4.84 8.67 -0.80
CA LEU A 55 4.41 7.27 -0.64
C LEU A 55 3.18 7.16 0.27
N ARG A 56 3.17 7.85 1.41
CA ARG A 56 2.00 7.89 2.31
C ARG A 56 0.75 8.38 1.59
N TYR A 57 0.83 9.49 0.86
CA TYR A 57 -0.32 10.05 0.15
C TYR A 57 -0.78 9.15 -1.00
N ARG A 58 0.16 8.57 -1.76
CA ARG A 58 -0.15 7.55 -2.78
C ARG A 58 -0.93 6.38 -2.18
N LEU A 59 -0.51 5.88 -1.02
CA LEU A 59 -1.13 4.75 -0.32
C LEU A 59 -2.20 5.16 0.71
N MET A 60 -2.73 6.39 0.64
CA MET A 60 -3.79 6.85 1.53
C MET A 60 -5.01 5.93 1.52
N PRO A 61 -5.48 5.40 0.37
CA PRO A 61 -6.59 4.43 0.36
C PRO A 61 -6.32 3.19 1.21
N CYS A 62 -5.09 2.67 1.22
CA CYS A 62 -4.70 1.52 2.02
C CYS A 62 -4.66 1.84 3.52
N LEU A 63 -4.14 3.02 3.89
CA LEU A 63 -4.17 3.50 5.27
C LEU A 63 -5.61 3.66 5.76
N TYR A 64 -6.47 4.26 4.95
CA TYR A 64 -7.87 4.49 5.29
C TYR A 64 -8.62 3.17 5.51
N ALA A 65 -8.44 2.20 4.60
CA ALA A 65 -8.97 0.85 4.77
C ALA A 65 -8.47 0.16 6.06
N ALA A 66 -7.19 0.31 6.40
CA ALA A 66 -6.64 -0.26 7.64
C ALA A 66 -7.24 0.40 8.90
N PHE A 67 -7.50 1.71 8.89
CA PHE A 67 -8.21 2.40 9.97
C PHE A 67 -9.66 1.96 10.10
N LEU A 68 -10.35 1.74 8.97
CA LEU A 68 -11.71 1.19 9.00
C LEU A 68 -11.73 -0.22 9.59
N GLN A 69 -10.82 -1.10 9.14
CA GLN A 69 -10.69 -2.44 9.71
C GLN A 69 -10.41 -2.38 11.22
N ALA A 70 -9.60 -1.43 11.68
CA ALA A 70 -9.36 -1.19 13.10
C ALA A 70 -10.65 -0.78 13.84
N TRP A 71 -11.48 0.08 13.23
CA TRP A 71 -12.77 0.47 13.79
C TRP A 71 -13.78 -0.69 13.83
N GLU A 72 -13.85 -1.50 12.78
CA GLU A 72 -14.80 -2.61 12.66
C GLU A 72 -14.44 -3.84 13.50
N THR A 73 -13.14 -4.13 13.65
CA THR A 73 -12.67 -5.41 14.21
C THR A 73 -11.70 -5.28 15.38
N GLY A 74 -11.16 -4.08 15.63
CA GLY A 74 -10.08 -3.87 16.60
C GLY A 74 -8.69 -4.28 16.09
N ALA A 75 -8.56 -4.69 14.82
CA ALA A 75 -7.25 -5.03 14.24
C ALA A 75 -6.29 -3.83 14.27
N PRO A 76 -4.98 -4.02 14.55
CA PRO A 76 -4.02 -2.92 14.47
C PRO A 76 -3.92 -2.38 13.05
N VAL A 77 -3.75 -1.06 12.91
CA VAL A 77 -3.41 -0.42 11.61
C VAL A 77 -1.98 -0.82 11.20
N GLN A 78 -1.04 -0.71 12.15
CA GLN A 78 0.32 -1.21 12.05
C GLN A 78 0.40 -2.55 12.78
N ARG A 79 0.41 -3.65 12.04
CA ARG A 79 0.33 -5.01 12.60
C ARG A 79 1.72 -5.60 12.78
N PRO A 80 2.10 -6.06 13.98
CA PRO A 80 3.29 -6.87 14.17
C PRO A 80 3.25 -8.11 13.26
N LEU A 81 4.40 -8.60 12.78
CA LEU A 81 4.40 -9.84 11.98
C LEU A 81 3.85 -11.02 12.80
N ALA A 82 4.13 -11.05 14.11
CA ALA A 82 3.57 -12.04 15.03
C ALA A 82 2.03 -12.03 15.10
N TYR A 83 1.39 -10.88 14.85
CA TYR A 83 -0.06 -10.78 14.76
C TYR A 83 -0.57 -11.37 13.43
N ALA A 84 0.10 -11.04 12.32
CA ALA A 84 -0.31 -11.46 10.98
C ALA A 84 0.04 -12.92 10.64
N PHE A 85 1.07 -13.49 11.30
CA PHE A 85 1.62 -14.81 11.04
C PHE A 85 1.87 -15.55 12.36
N GLN A 86 0.80 -15.76 13.14
CA GLN A 86 0.88 -16.32 14.50
C GLN A 86 1.56 -17.69 14.56
N GLU A 87 1.37 -18.50 13.51
CA GLU A 87 1.93 -19.85 13.39
C GLU A 87 3.40 -19.88 12.95
N ASP A 88 4.03 -18.73 12.71
CA ASP A 88 5.43 -18.61 12.33
C ASP A 88 6.27 -18.03 13.49
N PRO A 89 6.98 -18.88 14.27
CA PRO A 89 7.76 -18.43 15.42
C PRO A 89 8.91 -17.47 15.05
N ALA A 90 9.36 -17.47 13.79
CA ALA A 90 10.41 -16.55 13.35
C ALA A 90 9.95 -15.09 13.39
N THR A 91 8.63 -14.84 13.46
CA THR A 91 8.04 -13.50 13.51
C THR A 91 7.91 -12.91 14.91
N TRP A 92 7.96 -13.73 15.96
CA TRP A 92 7.65 -13.31 17.33
C TRP A 92 8.63 -12.27 17.89
N ALA A 93 9.90 -12.36 17.49
CA ALA A 93 10.96 -11.44 17.92
C ALA A 93 11.18 -10.27 16.96
N ILE A 94 10.42 -10.17 15.87
CA ILE A 94 10.61 -9.12 14.86
C ILE A 94 9.88 -7.85 15.31
N ALA A 95 10.66 -6.85 15.71
CA ALA A 95 10.15 -5.55 16.18
C ALA A 95 10.39 -4.40 15.18
N ASP A 96 11.11 -4.67 14.08
CA ASP A 96 11.59 -3.67 13.11
C ASP A 96 10.98 -3.87 11.71
N GLN A 97 9.90 -4.66 11.61
CA GLN A 97 9.07 -4.87 10.43
C GLN A 97 7.60 -4.92 10.86
N PHE A 98 6.69 -4.51 10.00
CA PHE A 98 5.26 -4.57 10.27
C PHE A 98 4.45 -4.75 8.99
N MET A 99 3.22 -5.24 9.12
CA MET A 99 2.23 -5.22 8.05
C MET A 99 1.37 -3.96 8.15
N LEU A 100 1.15 -3.27 7.03
CA LEU A 100 0.06 -2.32 6.85
C LEU A 100 -1.11 -3.07 6.21
N GLY A 101 -2.20 -3.24 6.96
CA GLY A 101 -3.29 -4.12 6.56
C GLY A 101 -2.79 -5.56 6.36
N ASP A 102 -3.39 -6.28 5.40
CA ASP A 102 -3.07 -7.69 5.13
C ASP A 102 -1.94 -7.90 4.11
N HIS A 103 -1.62 -6.86 3.34
CA HIS A 103 -0.94 -7.04 2.04
C HIS A 103 0.40 -6.33 1.90
N LEU A 104 0.73 -5.37 2.76
CA LEU A 104 1.94 -4.55 2.64
C LEU A 104 2.89 -4.82 3.82
N LEU A 105 4.07 -5.38 3.55
CA LEU A 105 5.13 -5.54 4.55
C LEU A 105 6.10 -4.37 4.47
N VAL A 106 6.22 -3.62 5.55
CA VAL A 106 7.07 -2.44 5.68
C VAL A 106 8.29 -2.79 6.55
N ALA A 107 9.48 -2.47 6.07
CA ALA A 107 10.73 -2.76 6.77
C ALA A 107 11.65 -1.51 6.82
N PRO A 108 11.42 -0.56 7.75
CA PRO A 108 12.20 0.67 7.89
C PRO A 108 13.65 0.45 8.36
N VAL A 109 14.64 1.15 7.81
CA VAL A 109 16.01 1.06 8.34
C VAL A 109 16.11 1.81 9.68
N VAL A 110 16.59 1.12 10.71
CA VAL A 110 16.71 1.64 12.09
C VAL A 110 18.16 1.75 12.59
N GLU A 111 19.13 1.31 11.78
CA GLU A 111 20.56 1.36 12.10
C GLU A 111 21.25 2.54 11.40
N PRO A 112 22.05 3.35 12.10
CA PRO A 112 22.79 4.47 11.50
C PRO A 112 23.75 4.04 10.38
N GLY A 113 23.80 4.79 9.29
CA GLY A 113 24.68 4.55 8.15
C GLY A 113 24.32 3.35 7.27
N ALA A 114 23.30 2.57 7.63
CA ALA A 114 22.93 1.36 6.90
C ALA A 114 22.35 1.69 5.53
N ARG A 115 22.91 1.06 4.48
CA ARG A 115 22.45 1.16 3.08
C ARG A 115 21.77 -0.11 2.58
N SER A 116 21.70 -1.12 3.43
CA SER A 116 21.00 -2.39 3.23
C SER A 116 20.54 -2.90 4.58
N ARG A 117 19.51 -3.76 4.61
CA ARG A 117 19.10 -4.46 5.83
C ARG A 117 18.68 -5.89 5.55
N SER A 118 18.66 -6.74 6.57
CA SER A 118 17.98 -8.03 6.48
C SER A 118 16.47 -7.81 6.66
N VAL A 119 15.68 -8.41 5.76
CA VAL A 119 14.21 -8.47 5.82
C VAL A 119 13.80 -9.93 5.93
N TYR A 120 12.81 -10.21 6.78
CA TYR A 120 12.18 -11.52 6.87
C TYR A 120 10.84 -11.46 6.15
N LEU A 121 10.69 -12.29 5.12
CA LEU A 121 9.48 -12.45 4.34
C LEU A 121 8.82 -13.76 4.79
N PRO A 122 7.65 -13.73 5.45
CA PRO A 122 6.93 -14.94 5.86
C PRO A 122 6.46 -15.80 4.69
N ALA A 123 5.86 -16.96 4.97
CA ALA A 123 5.34 -17.86 3.95
C ALA A 123 4.43 -17.15 2.93
N GLY A 124 4.73 -17.34 1.64
CA GLY A 124 3.98 -16.74 0.54
C GLY A 124 4.86 -16.20 -0.58
N CYS A 125 4.26 -15.41 -1.46
CA CYS A 125 4.91 -14.72 -2.56
C CYS A 125 4.94 -13.22 -2.25
N TRP A 126 6.11 -12.59 -2.38
CA TRP A 126 6.30 -11.18 -2.05
C TRP A 126 6.93 -10.43 -3.22
N HIS A 127 6.31 -9.34 -3.64
CA HIS A 127 6.80 -8.46 -4.69
C HIS A 127 7.49 -7.27 -4.04
N ASP A 128 8.76 -7.03 -4.36
CA ASP A 128 9.41 -5.77 -4.00
C ASP A 128 8.68 -4.62 -4.70
N TRP A 129 8.23 -3.64 -3.93
CA TRP A 129 7.44 -2.51 -4.42
C TRP A 129 8.16 -1.70 -5.51
N HIS A 130 9.48 -1.61 -5.40
CA HIS A 130 10.34 -0.73 -6.20
C HIS A 130 10.92 -1.43 -7.43
N THR A 131 11.38 -2.67 -7.27
CA THR A 131 12.02 -3.43 -8.37
C THR A 131 11.03 -4.31 -9.12
N GLY A 132 9.93 -4.69 -8.48
CA GLY A 132 9.02 -5.73 -8.99
C GLY A 132 9.60 -7.15 -8.90
N GLU A 133 10.76 -7.34 -8.27
CA GLU A 133 11.32 -8.66 -8.02
C GLU A 133 10.35 -9.47 -7.14
N VAL A 134 10.16 -10.74 -7.51
CA VAL A 134 9.30 -11.67 -6.78
C VAL A 134 10.13 -12.61 -5.95
N VAL A 135 9.87 -12.64 -4.64
CA VAL A 135 10.56 -13.47 -3.66
C VAL A 135 9.57 -14.42 -3.00
N ALA A 136 9.89 -15.72 -3.05
CA ALA A 136 9.18 -16.72 -2.26
C ALA A 136 9.68 -16.71 -0.81
N GLY A 137 8.74 -16.64 0.13
CA GLY A 137 8.98 -16.86 1.56
C GLY A 137 8.48 -18.25 2.01
N PRO A 138 8.88 -18.73 3.20
CA PRO A 138 9.62 -18.00 4.22
C PRO A 138 11.10 -17.81 3.85
N ALA A 139 11.60 -16.58 3.96
CA ALA A 139 12.98 -16.26 3.59
C ALA A 139 13.52 -15.04 4.33
N ARG A 140 14.83 -15.06 4.65
CA ARG A 140 15.59 -13.84 4.94
C ARG A 140 16.30 -13.37 3.69
N ARG A 141 16.24 -12.07 3.43
CA ARG A 141 16.91 -11.42 2.29
C ARG A 141 17.65 -10.19 2.75
N ALA A 142 18.88 -10.03 2.29
CA ALA A 142 19.57 -8.74 2.33
C ALA A 142 19.00 -7.87 1.20
N VAL A 143 18.45 -6.71 1.55
CA VAL A 143 17.79 -5.83 0.60
C VAL A 143 18.45 -4.47 0.61
N ASP A 144 18.58 -3.86 -0.58
CA ASP A 144 19.08 -2.51 -0.72
C ASP A 144 18.11 -1.51 -0.10
N ALA A 145 18.64 -0.67 0.78
CA ALA A 145 17.90 0.36 1.48
C ALA A 145 18.70 1.66 1.52
N PRO A 146 19.12 2.23 0.35
CA PRO A 146 19.71 3.56 0.32
C PRO A 146 18.75 4.59 0.92
N ILE A 147 19.25 5.78 1.28
CA ILE A 147 18.46 6.76 2.03
C ILE A 147 17.13 7.15 1.38
N LYS A 148 16.97 7.05 0.05
CA LYS A 148 15.71 7.38 -0.65
C LYS A 148 14.76 6.19 -0.83
N ARG A 149 15.09 5.01 -0.29
CA ARG A 149 14.31 3.77 -0.44
C ARG A 149 13.95 3.20 0.92
N LEU A 150 12.65 3.15 1.19
CA LEU A 150 12.05 2.35 2.26
C LEU A 150 11.77 0.94 1.71
N PRO A 151 12.41 -0.13 2.24
CA PRO A 151 12.04 -1.49 1.89
C PRO A 151 10.54 -1.75 2.15
N LEU A 152 9.83 -2.13 1.09
CA LEU A 152 8.39 -2.33 1.06
C LEU A 152 8.08 -3.50 0.12
N PHE A 153 7.30 -4.45 0.61
CA PHE A 153 6.92 -5.64 -0.13
C PHE A 153 5.41 -5.79 -0.16
N VAL A 154 4.88 -6.29 -1.28
CA VAL A 154 3.46 -6.54 -1.46
C VAL A 154 3.22 -8.03 -1.61
N ARG A 155 2.23 -8.56 -0.90
CA ARG A 155 1.84 -9.96 -1.01
C ARG A 155 1.28 -10.23 -2.43
N GLY A 156 1.74 -11.30 -3.06
CA GLY A 156 1.18 -11.78 -4.31
C GLY A 156 -0.30 -12.12 -4.13
N GLY A 157 -1.13 -11.73 -5.10
CA GLY A 157 -2.58 -11.81 -5.03
C GLY A 157 -3.25 -10.50 -4.59
N ALA A 158 -2.50 -9.54 -4.03
CA ALA A 158 -3.07 -8.29 -3.56
C ALA A 158 -3.45 -7.34 -4.70
N VAL A 159 -4.53 -6.58 -4.49
CA VAL A 159 -4.92 -5.44 -5.31
C VAL A 159 -4.78 -4.19 -4.44
N ILE A 160 -3.81 -3.35 -4.77
CA ILE A 160 -3.44 -2.18 -3.97
C ILE A 160 -4.02 -0.92 -4.62
N PRO A 161 -5.07 -0.31 -4.04
CA PRO A 161 -5.57 0.99 -4.47
C PRO A 161 -4.61 2.10 -4.05
N ALA A 162 -4.33 3.01 -4.97
CA ALA A 162 -3.48 4.17 -4.74
C ALA A 162 -4.04 5.42 -5.42
N TRP A 163 -3.81 6.58 -4.83
CA TRP A 163 -4.10 7.86 -5.50
C TRP A 163 -3.17 8.05 -6.71
N PRO A 164 -3.68 8.51 -7.86
CA PRO A 164 -2.89 8.68 -9.07
C PRO A 164 -1.86 9.82 -8.92
N ALA A 165 -2.16 10.82 -8.10
CA ALA A 165 -1.26 11.94 -7.80
C ALA A 165 -1.24 12.23 -6.29
N VAL A 166 -0.20 12.94 -5.85
CA VAL A 166 -0.07 13.40 -4.46
C VAL A 166 -0.69 14.80 -4.35
N PRO A 167 -1.82 14.96 -3.63
CA PRO A 167 -2.40 16.28 -3.39
C PRO A 167 -1.60 17.08 -2.37
N LEU A 168 -1.90 18.37 -2.26
CA LEU A 168 -1.34 19.25 -1.22
C LEU A 168 -1.89 18.92 0.19
N SER A 169 -3.15 18.48 0.25
CA SER A 169 -3.86 18.13 1.48
C SER A 169 -4.89 17.03 1.18
N THR A 170 -5.28 16.28 2.20
CA THR A 170 -6.42 15.36 2.12
C THR A 170 -7.76 16.08 2.21
N MET A 171 -7.79 17.31 2.73
CA MET A 171 -9.00 18.11 2.90
C MET A 171 -9.65 18.39 1.53
N GLY A 172 -10.89 17.93 1.37
CA GLY A 172 -11.63 18.04 0.11
C GLY A 172 -11.04 17.26 -1.07
N HIS A 173 -10.10 16.33 -0.83
CA HIS A 173 -9.49 15.57 -1.91
C HIS A 173 -10.34 14.34 -2.25
N GLN A 174 -11.05 14.39 -3.37
CA GLN A 174 -11.81 13.28 -3.95
C GLN A 174 -11.31 13.05 -5.39
N PRO A 175 -10.42 12.09 -5.63
CA PRO A 175 -9.90 11.86 -6.96
C PRO A 175 -10.98 11.26 -7.88
N ASP A 176 -10.96 11.67 -9.15
CA ASP A 176 -11.82 11.15 -10.20
C ASP A 176 -11.39 9.76 -10.70
N SER A 177 -10.21 9.30 -10.29
CA SER A 177 -9.58 8.07 -10.71
C SER A 177 -8.69 7.51 -9.61
N LEU A 178 -8.52 6.18 -9.57
CA LEU A 178 -7.56 5.52 -8.69
C LEU A 178 -6.66 4.59 -9.49
N ASP A 179 -5.40 4.48 -9.09
CA ASP A 179 -4.52 3.44 -9.58
C ASP A 179 -4.86 2.13 -8.85
N LEU A 180 -5.08 1.04 -9.58
CA LEU A 180 -5.20 -0.30 -9.02
C LEU A 180 -3.98 -1.13 -9.43
N LEU A 181 -3.08 -1.35 -8.49
CA LEU A 181 -1.89 -2.17 -8.70
C LEU A 181 -2.23 -3.62 -8.36
N VAL A 182 -2.29 -4.48 -9.37
CA VAL A 182 -2.64 -5.90 -9.25
C VAL A 182 -1.34 -6.71 -9.24
N PHE A 183 -1.05 -7.36 -8.11
CA PHE A 183 0.17 -8.17 -7.95
C PHE A 183 -0.15 -9.64 -8.20
N VAL A 184 0.42 -10.23 -9.25
CA VAL A 184 0.14 -11.61 -9.65
C VAL A 184 0.58 -12.58 -8.53
N PRO A 185 -0.29 -13.49 -8.05
CA PRO A 185 0.10 -14.51 -7.08
C PRO A 185 0.98 -15.58 -7.74
N ALA A 186 1.88 -16.23 -7.00
CA ALA A 186 2.80 -17.23 -7.58
C ALA A 186 2.10 -18.50 -8.10
N GLY A 187 0.95 -18.85 -7.52
CA GLY A 187 0.18 -20.02 -7.89
C GLY A 187 -1.31 -19.77 -7.78
N ASP A 188 -2.07 -20.84 -7.98
CA ASP A 188 -3.52 -20.81 -7.98
C ASP A 188 -4.08 -20.50 -6.60
N GLY A 189 -5.27 -19.93 -6.60
CA GLY A 189 -5.96 -19.53 -5.38
C GLY A 189 -6.59 -18.15 -5.53
N GLU A 190 -6.98 -17.61 -4.39
CA GLU A 190 -7.78 -16.39 -4.34
C GLU A 190 -7.37 -15.51 -3.17
N THR A 191 -7.30 -14.21 -3.42
CA THR A 191 -6.99 -13.19 -2.42
C THR A 191 -8.04 -12.09 -2.50
N VAL A 192 -8.42 -11.56 -1.33
CA VAL A 192 -9.34 -10.43 -1.23
C VAL A 192 -8.58 -9.18 -0.76
N SER A 193 -8.80 -8.07 -1.45
CA SER A 193 -8.35 -6.74 -1.06
C SER A 193 -9.55 -5.80 -0.99
N GLU A 194 -9.45 -4.69 -0.26
CA GLU A 194 -10.57 -3.79 -0.06
C GLU A 194 -10.18 -2.34 -0.34
N LEU A 195 -11.13 -1.60 -0.90
CA LEU A 195 -11.15 -0.14 -0.96
C LEU A 195 -12.41 0.34 -0.26
N TYR A 196 -12.27 1.39 0.53
CA TYR A 196 -13.37 2.05 1.20
C TYR A 196 -13.27 3.56 1.02
N GLU A 197 -14.39 4.18 0.69
CA GLU A 197 -14.52 5.60 0.36
C GLU A 197 -15.78 6.14 1.06
N ASP A 198 -15.67 7.21 1.84
CA ASP A 198 -16.79 7.98 2.40
C ASP A 198 -16.42 9.47 2.45
N ASP A 199 -17.21 10.30 3.15
CA ASP A 199 -16.94 11.74 3.25
C ASP A 199 -15.68 12.09 4.09
N GLY A 200 -15.17 11.15 4.89
CA GLY A 200 -13.99 11.32 5.75
C GLY A 200 -14.16 12.33 6.89
N GLU A 201 -15.35 12.87 7.11
CA GLU A 201 -15.60 14.00 8.03
C GLU A 201 -16.74 13.72 9.01
N THR A 202 -17.79 13.03 8.58
CA THR A 202 -19.02 12.85 9.36
C THR A 202 -19.25 11.40 9.76
N TRP A 203 -20.36 11.14 10.46
CA TRP A 203 -20.81 9.80 10.82
C TRP A 203 -21.82 9.20 9.82
N ALA A 204 -21.99 9.82 8.64
CA ALA A 204 -22.96 9.36 7.64
C ALA A 204 -22.69 7.93 7.17
N CYS A 205 -21.43 7.49 7.17
CA CYS A 205 -21.04 6.12 6.85
C CYS A 205 -21.73 5.04 7.71
N ARG A 206 -22.08 5.36 8.97
CA ARG A 206 -22.85 4.45 9.85
C ARG A 206 -24.27 4.18 9.35
N HIS A 207 -24.75 5.01 8.43
CA HIS A 207 -26.08 4.94 7.85
C HIS A 207 -26.03 4.61 6.35
N GLY A 208 -24.93 4.01 5.87
CA GLY A 208 -24.81 3.54 4.49
C GLY A 208 -24.12 4.50 3.53
N ALA A 209 -23.81 5.74 3.94
CA ALA A 209 -23.21 6.76 3.06
C ALA A 209 -21.70 6.53 2.85
N PHE A 210 -21.38 5.46 2.12
CA PHE A 210 -20.03 5.05 1.75
C PHE A 210 -20.07 4.26 0.44
N VAL A 211 -18.88 3.99 -0.11
CA VAL A 211 -18.65 3.03 -1.20
C VAL A 211 -17.54 2.08 -0.75
N ARG A 212 -17.87 0.79 -0.59
CA ARG A 212 -16.91 -0.28 -0.29
C ARG A 212 -16.78 -1.18 -1.51
N THR A 213 -15.56 -1.32 -2.01
CA THR A 213 -15.25 -2.21 -3.14
C THR A 213 -14.37 -3.37 -2.63
N ALA A 214 -14.91 -4.59 -2.68
CA ALA A 214 -14.16 -5.81 -2.42
C ALA A 214 -13.57 -6.33 -3.74
N PHE A 215 -12.24 -6.42 -3.82
CA PHE A 215 -11.50 -6.95 -4.95
C PHE A 215 -11.11 -8.39 -4.68
N ARG A 216 -11.75 -9.33 -5.38
CA ARG A 216 -11.42 -10.76 -5.34
C ARG A 216 -10.57 -11.10 -6.55
N LEU A 217 -9.29 -11.35 -6.31
CA LEU A 217 -8.34 -11.75 -7.36
C LEU A 217 -8.12 -13.25 -7.26
N SER A 218 -8.49 -13.98 -8.31
CA SER A 218 -8.25 -15.42 -8.42
C SER A 218 -7.30 -15.73 -9.58
N ARG A 219 -6.45 -16.74 -9.37
CA ARG A 219 -5.56 -17.30 -10.40
C ARG A 219 -5.86 -18.78 -10.60
N SER A 220 -5.92 -19.21 -11.85
CA SER A 220 -6.01 -20.61 -12.27
C SER A 220 -5.10 -20.85 -13.48
N GLY A 221 -3.94 -21.45 -13.25
CA GLY A 221 -2.88 -21.59 -14.23
C GLY A 221 -2.38 -20.24 -14.75
N ARG A 222 -2.80 -19.89 -15.97
CA ARG A 222 -2.47 -18.61 -16.63
C ARG A 222 -3.60 -17.59 -16.55
N ASP A 223 -4.79 -18.01 -16.16
CA ASP A 223 -5.95 -17.15 -16.12
C ASP A 223 -6.02 -16.41 -14.78
N LEU A 224 -6.32 -15.13 -14.87
CA LEU A 224 -6.46 -14.20 -13.76
C LEU A 224 -7.86 -13.57 -13.85
N VAL A 225 -8.62 -13.66 -12.77
CA VAL A 225 -9.94 -13.02 -12.67
C VAL A 225 -9.96 -12.10 -11.47
N LEU A 226 -10.12 -10.81 -11.73
CA LEU A 226 -10.36 -9.77 -10.73
C LEU A 226 -11.84 -9.40 -10.76
N SER A 227 -12.59 -9.82 -9.75
CA SER A 227 -13.97 -9.38 -9.54
C SER A 227 -14.00 -8.25 -8.51
N ALA A 228 -14.57 -7.11 -8.87
CA ALA A 228 -14.81 -5.99 -7.99
C ALA A 228 -16.28 -5.95 -7.61
N GLN A 229 -16.60 -6.14 -6.34
CA GLN A 229 -17.95 -6.08 -5.81
C GLN A 229 -18.14 -4.81 -5.00
N VAL A 230 -19.06 -3.94 -5.44
CA VAL A 230 -19.34 -2.66 -4.78
C VAL A 230 -20.57 -2.76 -3.90
N SER A 231 -20.51 -2.13 -2.73
CA SER A 231 -21.59 -1.98 -1.76
C SER A 231 -21.58 -0.60 -1.11
N GLY A 232 -22.68 -0.22 -0.46
CA GLY A 232 -22.90 1.11 0.11
C GLY A 232 -23.81 1.98 -0.77
N GLU A 233 -24.40 3.01 -0.18
CA GLU A 233 -25.37 3.90 -0.84
C GLU A 233 -24.71 5.07 -1.58
N GLY A 234 -23.39 5.21 -1.45
CA GLY A 234 -22.64 6.36 -1.96
C GLY A 234 -22.76 7.59 -1.08
N TYR A 235 -22.09 8.67 -1.47
CA TYR A 235 -22.07 9.93 -0.73
C TYR A 235 -21.91 11.10 -1.72
N PRO A 236 -22.40 12.33 -1.39
CA PRO A 236 -22.50 13.44 -2.35
C PRO A 236 -21.18 13.84 -3.01
N GLU A 237 -20.09 13.66 -2.28
CA GLU A 237 -18.71 13.94 -2.64
C GLU A 237 -18.05 12.85 -3.47
N PHE A 238 -18.68 11.70 -3.69
CA PHE A 238 -18.07 10.65 -4.51
C PHE A 238 -17.85 11.17 -5.95
N ARG A 239 -16.60 11.06 -6.45
CA ARG A 239 -16.19 11.54 -7.79
C ARG A 239 -15.54 10.49 -8.68
N ARG A 240 -15.18 9.33 -8.13
CA ARG A 240 -14.40 8.34 -8.88
C ARG A 240 -15.20 7.80 -10.06
N THR A 241 -14.61 7.90 -11.25
CA THR A 241 -15.18 7.47 -12.53
C THR A 241 -14.48 6.24 -13.09
N CYS A 242 -13.21 6.04 -12.77
CA CYS A 242 -12.42 4.96 -13.34
C CYS A 242 -11.31 4.43 -12.41
N PHE A 243 -10.76 3.28 -12.80
CA PHE A 243 -9.55 2.69 -12.25
C PHE A 243 -8.49 2.57 -13.35
N ASN A 244 -7.27 3.04 -13.06
CA ASN A 244 -6.09 2.80 -13.88
C ASN A 244 -5.41 1.52 -13.37
N VAL A 245 -5.71 0.39 -14.00
CA VAL A 245 -5.20 -0.92 -13.59
C VAL A 245 -3.80 -1.13 -14.14
N THR A 246 -2.88 -1.58 -13.29
CA THR A 246 -1.54 -2.03 -13.69
C THR A 246 -1.27 -3.40 -13.08
N VAL A 247 -0.98 -4.40 -13.93
CA VAL A 247 -0.64 -5.76 -13.51
C VAL A 247 0.88 -5.89 -13.35
N ARG A 248 1.33 -6.41 -12.20
CA ARG A 248 2.74 -6.57 -11.81
C ARG A 248 3.07 -8.04 -11.55
N GLY A 249 4.30 -8.44 -11.93
CA GLY A 249 4.79 -9.82 -11.76
C GLY A 249 4.24 -10.81 -12.79
N GLY A 250 3.82 -10.32 -13.95
CA GLY A 250 3.39 -11.12 -15.10
C GLY A 250 3.16 -10.23 -16.32
N THR A 251 3.05 -10.84 -17.50
CA THR A 251 2.73 -10.14 -18.75
C THR A 251 1.36 -10.55 -19.23
N LEU A 252 0.50 -9.58 -19.54
CA LEU A 252 -0.83 -9.82 -20.08
C LEU A 252 -0.73 -10.21 -21.56
N GLU A 253 -1.28 -11.37 -21.89
CA GLU A 253 -1.50 -11.83 -23.27
C GLU A 253 -2.80 -11.25 -23.82
N ALA A 254 -3.88 -11.36 -23.05
CA ALA A 254 -5.20 -10.84 -23.37
C ALA A 254 -5.93 -10.37 -22.11
N ALA A 255 -6.87 -9.45 -22.27
CA ALA A 255 -7.76 -9.02 -21.19
C ALA A 255 -9.15 -8.65 -21.71
N ALA A 256 -10.16 -8.84 -20.88
CA ALA A 256 -11.52 -8.41 -21.12
C ALA A 256 -12.15 -7.88 -19.84
N VAL A 257 -12.95 -6.81 -19.98
CA VAL A 257 -13.74 -6.21 -18.89
C VAL A 257 -15.21 -6.50 -19.17
N ASP A 258 -15.89 -7.14 -18.22
CA ASP A 258 -17.28 -7.57 -18.34
C ASP A 258 -17.54 -8.35 -19.64
N GLY A 259 -16.60 -9.24 -19.98
CA GLY A 259 -16.63 -10.08 -21.19
C GLY A 259 -16.29 -9.35 -22.50
N ARG A 260 -15.99 -8.05 -22.47
CA ARG A 260 -15.59 -7.27 -23.66
C ARG A 260 -14.06 -7.16 -23.74
N PRO A 261 -13.43 -7.63 -24.83
CA PRO A 261 -11.98 -7.50 -25.00
C PRO A 261 -11.52 -6.04 -24.92
N VAL A 262 -10.42 -5.80 -24.22
CA VAL A 262 -9.81 -4.47 -24.07
C VAL A 262 -8.35 -4.51 -24.51
N ARG A 263 -7.87 -3.37 -25.03
CA ARG A 263 -6.45 -3.22 -25.35
C ARG A 263 -5.67 -2.99 -24.07
N THR A 264 -4.60 -3.75 -23.89
CA THR A 264 -3.65 -3.58 -22.79
C THR A 264 -2.40 -2.90 -23.31
N GLY A 265 -1.96 -1.84 -22.63
CA GLY A 265 -0.69 -1.17 -22.91
C GLY A 265 0.31 -1.49 -21.80
N ARG A 266 1.38 -2.24 -22.08
CA ARG A 266 2.44 -2.58 -21.09
C ARG A 266 1.86 -3.07 -19.74
N ASN A 267 0.94 -4.04 -19.79
CA ASN A 267 0.24 -4.59 -18.61
C ASN A 267 -0.67 -3.60 -17.86
N ALA A 268 -1.08 -2.52 -18.52
CA ALA A 268 -2.02 -1.55 -17.97
C ALA A 268 -3.24 -1.35 -18.86
N LEU A 269 -4.35 -0.97 -18.23
CA LEU A 269 -5.62 -0.64 -18.86
C LEU A 269 -6.42 0.31 -17.95
N THR A 270 -7.44 0.95 -18.49
CA THR A 270 -8.39 1.76 -17.71
C THR A 270 -9.76 1.10 -17.71
N ILE A 271 -10.38 1.04 -16.54
CA ILE A 271 -11.73 0.50 -16.34
C ILE A 271 -12.66 1.63 -15.88
N GLU A 272 -13.68 1.95 -16.68
CA GLU A 272 -14.70 2.97 -16.36
C GLU A 272 -15.79 2.39 -15.43
N ALA A 273 -15.40 2.14 -14.18
CA ALA A 273 -16.26 1.59 -13.13
C ALA A 273 -16.54 2.63 -12.04
N GLY A 274 -17.27 3.69 -12.39
CA GLY A 274 -17.64 4.81 -11.51
C GLY A 274 -18.54 4.42 -10.34
N GLY A 275 -17.99 3.68 -9.37
CA GLY A 275 -18.71 3.12 -8.23
C GLY A 275 -19.52 1.85 -8.54
N ARG A 276 -19.27 1.16 -9.66
CA ARG A 276 -20.01 -0.05 -10.05
C ARG A 276 -19.13 -1.29 -9.99
N SER A 277 -19.74 -2.44 -9.74
CA SER A 277 -19.08 -3.74 -9.84
C SER A 277 -18.61 -4.00 -11.28
N PHE A 278 -17.50 -4.72 -11.43
CA PHE A 278 -16.95 -5.13 -12.72
C PHE A 278 -16.14 -6.42 -12.57
N ASP A 279 -15.99 -7.15 -13.67
CA ASP A 279 -15.09 -8.30 -13.76
C ASP A 279 -14.00 -8.04 -14.81
N LEU A 280 -12.74 -8.06 -14.39
CA LEU A 280 -11.58 -8.10 -15.27
C LEU A 280 -11.09 -9.55 -15.37
N THR A 281 -11.14 -10.10 -16.58
CA THR A 281 -10.52 -11.38 -16.92
C THR A 281 -9.26 -11.12 -17.73
N ALA A 282 -8.19 -11.85 -17.45
CA ALA A 282 -6.95 -11.73 -18.18
C ALA A 282 -6.21 -13.06 -18.25
N THR A 283 -5.44 -13.27 -19.32
CA THR A 283 -4.57 -14.43 -19.47
C THR A 283 -3.12 -13.95 -19.47
N LEU A 284 -2.27 -14.62 -18.71
CA LEU A 284 -0.85 -14.35 -18.61
C LEU A 284 -0.08 -15.11 -19.70
N VAL A 285 0.98 -14.48 -20.19
CA VAL A 285 2.00 -15.15 -20.99
C VAL A 285 2.61 -16.31 -20.15
N PRO A 286 2.94 -17.46 -20.77
CA PRO A 286 3.56 -18.60 -20.08
C PRO A 286 4.84 -18.27 -19.32
#